data_AF-A0A086SUU6-F1
#
_entry.id   AF-A0A086SUU6-F1
#
_cell.length_a   1.000
_cell.length_b   1.000
_cell.length_c   1.000
_cell.angle_alpha   90.00
_cell.angle_beta   90.00
_cell.angle_gamma   90.00
#
_symmetry.space_group_name_H-M   'P 1'
#
loop_
_entity.id
_entity.type
_entity.pdbx_description
1 polymer ?
#
loop_
_entity_poly.entity_id
_entity_poly.type
_entity_poly.pdbx_seq_one_letter_code
_entity_poly.pdbx_strand_id
1 'polypeptide(L)' 'MSLAGQFFNTVFKKNYTMLAAVFGAGFAFEIGFNSTMNKIWDANNRGRQWKDIRHKFIEAEEEDEE' A
#
# COMPACT_ATOMS: atom_id res chain seq x y z
N MET A 1 -15.97 -12.20 30.59
CA MET A 1 -15.86 -12.48 29.14
C MET A 1 -14.47 -12.05 28.68
N SER A 2 -13.85 -12.74 27.72
CA SER A 2 -12.57 -12.34 27.14
C SER A 2 -12.75 -11.20 26.12
N LEU A 3 -11.68 -10.43 25.87
CA LEU A 3 -11.64 -9.41 24.82
C LEU A 3 -11.97 -10.00 23.44
N ALA A 4 -11.45 -11.20 23.15
CA ALA A 4 -11.79 -11.93 21.93
C ALA A 4 -13.29 -12.25 21.84
N GLY A 5 -13.91 -12.65 22.95
CA GLY A 5 -15.35 -12.93 23.02
C GLY A 5 -16.20 -11.67 22.83
N GLN A 6 -15.75 -10.52 23.32
CA GLN A 6 -16.41 -9.23 23.10
C GLN A 6 -16.30 -8.79 21.63
N PHE A 7 -15.10 -8.90 21.06
CA PHE A 7 -14.86 -8.58 19.65
C PHE A 7 -15.69 -9.45 18.71
N PHE A 8 -15.73 -10.76 18.93
CA PHE A 8 -16.54 -11.68 18.14
C PHE A 8 -18.03 -11.33 18.21
N ASN A 9 -18.57 -11.10 19.41
CA ASN A 9 -19.98 -10.77 19.59
C ASN A 9 -20.38 -9.44 18.93
N THR A 10 -19.48 -8.46 18.90
CA THR A 10 -19.75 -7.13 18.34
C THR A 10 -19.55 -7.08 16.82
N VAL A 11 -18.51 -7.73 16.30
CA VAL A 11 -18.08 -7.56 14.91
C VAL A 11 -18.48 -8.75 14.03
N PHE A 12 -18.29 -9.99 14.52
CA PHE A 12 -18.38 -11.20 13.69
C PHE A 12 -19.65 -12.02 13.88
N LYS A 13 -20.42 -11.81 14.94
CA LYS A 13 -21.62 -12.60 15.24
C LYS A 13 -22.80 -12.35 14.29
N LYS A 14 -22.89 -11.16 13.68
CA LYS A 14 -23.96 -10.82 12.72
C LYS A 14 -23.37 -10.73 11.31
N ASN A 15 -24.01 -11.38 10.34
CA ASN A 15 -23.49 -11.45 8.96
C ASN A 15 -23.25 -10.07 8.34
N TYR A 16 -24.17 -9.12 8.50
CA TYR A 16 -23.99 -7.79 7.91
C TYR A 16 -22.86 -6.98 8.58
N THR A 17 -22.68 -7.09 9.91
CA THR A 17 -21.58 -6.41 10.62
C THR A 17 -20.24 -7.02 10.23
N MET A 18 -20.20 -8.35 10.10
CA MET A 18 -19.03 -9.08 9.62
C MET A 18 -18.64 -8.64 8.21
N LEU A 19 -19.60 -8.59 7.28
CA LEU A 19 -19.34 -8.17 5.89
C LEU A 19 -18.80 -6.73 5.84
N ALA A 20 -19.42 -5.80 6.56
CA ALA A 20 -18.95 -4.43 6.65
C ALA A 20 -17.52 -4.34 7.23
N ALA A 21 -17.23 -5.13 8.28
CA ALA A 21 -15.91 -5.16 8.89
C ALA A 21 -14.84 -5.74 7.96
N VAL A 22 -15.14 -6.83 7.27
CA VAL A 22 -14.20 -7.48 6.34
C VAL A 22 -13.91 -6.57 5.14
N PHE A 23 -14.94 -5.97 4.53
CA PHE A 23 -14.72 -5.04 3.42
C PHE A 23 -14.01 -3.76 3.87
N GLY A 24 -14.42 -3.17 4.99
CA GLY A 24 -13.76 -1.99 5.55
C GLY A 24 -12.29 -2.25 5.89
N ALA A 25 -11.99 -3.40 6.51
CA ALA A 25 -10.63 -3.82 6.79
C ALA A 25 -9.84 -4.06 5.50
N GLY A 26 -10.46 -4.67 4.48
CA GLY A 26 -9.84 -4.87 3.16
C GLY A 26 -9.34 -3.56 2.54
N PHE A 27 -10.20 -2.55 2.45
CA PHE A 27 -9.82 -1.23 1.91
C PHE A 27 -8.74 -0.54 2.75
N ALA A 28 -8.90 -0.53 4.08
CA ALA A 28 -7.91 0.09 4.96
C ALA A 28 -6.55 -0.60 4.87
N PHE A 29 -6.56 -1.94 4.79
CA PHE A 29 -5.37 -2.75 4.63
C PHE A 29 -4.71 -2.50 3.28
N GLU A 30 -5.45 -2.49 2.18
CA GLU A 30 -4.92 -2.23 0.84
C GLU A 30 -4.14 -0.91 0.78
N ILE A 31 -4.72 0.18 1.29
CA ILE A 31 -4.08 1.51 1.31
C ILE A 31 -2.78 1.47 2.12
N GLY A 32 -2.85 0.95 3.35
CA GLY A 32 -1.69 0.90 4.24
C GLY A 32 -0.59 -0.02 3.73
N PHE A 33 -0.98 -1.21 3.25
CA PHE A 33 -0.07 -2.24 2.75
C PHE A 33 0.64 -1.77 1.49
N ASN A 34 -0.08 -1.27 0.48
CA ASN A 34 0.53 -0.80 -0.76
C ASN A 34 1.48 0.37 -0.51
N SER A 35 1.10 1.36 0.30
CA SER A 35 1.98 2.48 0.63
C SER A 35 3.26 2.03 1.34
N THR A 36 3.13 1.11 2.29
CA THR A 36 4.27 0.60 3.08
C THR A 36 5.19 -0.25 2.21
N MET A 37 4.64 -1.18 1.44
CA MET A 37 5.42 -2.08 0.59
C MET A 37 6.12 -1.33 -0.53
N ASN A 38 5.47 -0.31 -1.12
CA ASN A 38 6.14 0.57 -2.08
C ASN A 38 7.33 1.30 -1.45
N LYS A 39 7.20 1.84 -0.24
CA LYS A 39 8.32 2.48 0.46
C LYS A 39 9.47 1.52 0.73
N ILE A 40 9.16 0.28 1.15
CA ILE A 40 10.18 -0.75 1.38
C ILE A 40 10.89 -1.08 0.07
N TRP A 41 10.13 -1.28 -1.02
CA TRP A 41 10.68 -1.54 -2.34
C TRP A 41 11.58 -0.40 -2.81
N ASP A 42 11.12 0.83 -2.67
CA ASP A 42 11.84 2.03 -3.07
C ASP A 42 13.14 2.22 -2.31
N ALA A 43 13.12 1.93 -1.00
CA ALA A 43 14.31 2.00 -0.16
C ALA A 43 15.34 0.95 -0.57
N ASN A 44 14.90 -0.29 -0.81
CA ASN A 44 15.78 -1.40 -1.16
C ASN A 44 16.35 -1.29 -2.59
N ASN A 45 15.68 -0.58 -3.49
CA ASN A 45 16.07 -0.44 -4.90
C ASN A 45 16.53 0.98 -5.26
N ARG A 46 16.83 1.82 -4.26
CA ARG A 46 17.25 3.20 -4.48
C ARG A 46 18.43 3.30 -5.46
N GLY A 47 18.32 4.22 -6.41
CA GLY A 47 19.33 4.48 -7.43
C GLY A 47 19.29 3.51 -8.62
N ARG A 48 18.38 2.53 -8.61
CA ARG A 48 18.18 1.59 -9.72
C ARG A 48 16.82 1.75 -10.38
N GLN A 49 15.90 2.47 -9.76
CA GLN A 49 14.55 2.63 -10.30
C GLN A 49 14.54 3.69 -11.39
N TRP A 50 13.67 3.53 -12.38
CA TRP A 50 13.49 4.53 -13.44
C TRP A 50 13.29 5.94 -12.87
N LYS A 51 12.43 6.11 -11.87
CA LYS A 51 12.21 7.40 -11.21
C LYS A 51 13.48 8.04 -10.63
N ASP A 52 14.47 7.23 -10.27
CA ASP A 52 15.74 7.68 -9.71
C ASP A 52 16.75 8.06 -10.82
N ILE A 53 16.71 7.40 -11.98
CA ILE A 53 17.74 7.54 -13.05
C ILE A 53 17.25 8.26 -14.30
N ARG A 54 15.93 8.49 -14.47
CA ARG A 54 15.34 9.00 -15.71
C ARG A 54 15.91 10.33 -16.19
N HIS A 55 16.28 11.21 -15.25
CA HIS A 55 16.81 12.54 -15.54
C HIS A 55 18.03 12.48 -16.47
N LYS A 56 18.87 11.45 -16.32
CA LYS A 56 20.08 11.24 -17.14
C LYS A 56 19.80 10.98 -18.61
N PHE A 57 18.60 10.52 -18.95
CA PHE A 57 18.26 10.12 -20.33
C PHE A 57 17.41 11.20 -21.02
N ILE A 58 16.55 11.89 -20.26
CA ILE A 58 15.76 12.99 -20.79
C ILE A 58 16.67 14.19 -21.10
N GLU A 59 17.61 14.52 -20.20
CA GLU A 59 18.58 15.61 -20.44
C GLU A 59 19.50 15.29 -21.64
N ALA A 60 19.92 14.01 -21.80
CA ALA A 60 20.72 13.60 -22.94
C ALA A 60 19.97 13.70 -24.27
N GLU A 61 18.66 13.41 -24.28
CA GLU A 61 17.81 13.55 -25.47
C GLU A 61 17.63 15.04 -25.84
N GLU A 62 17.50 15.93 -24.86
CA GLU A 62 17.45 17.38 -25.10
C GLU A 62 18.80 17.93 -25.63
N GLU A 63 19.94 17.45 -25.12
CA GLU A 63 21.27 17.83 -25.62
C GLU A 63 21.57 17.29 -27.03
N ASP A 64 21.06 16.11 -27.39
CA ASP A 64 21.23 15.52 -28.73
C ASP A 64 20.34 16.20 -29.81
N GLU A 65 19.28 16.92 -29.41
CA GLU A 65 18.37 17.66 -30.29
C GLU A 65 18.81 19.13 -30.59
N GLU A 66 19.76 19.70 -29.83
CA GLU A 66 20.39 21.02 -30.08
C GLU A 66 21.64 20.95 -30.98
#